data_AF-A0AAW7KBD2-F1
#
_entry.id   AF-A0AAW7KBD2-F1
#
_cell.length_a   1.000
_cell.length_b   1.000
_cell.length_c   1.000
_cell.angle_alpha   90.00
_cell.angle_beta   90.00
_cell.angle_gamma   90.00
#
_symmetry.space_group_name_H-M   'P 1'
#
loop_
_entity.id
_entity.type
_entity.pdbx_description
1 polymer ?
#
loop_
_entity_poly.entity_id
_entity_poly.type
_entity_poly.pdbx_seq_one_letter_code
_entity_poly.pdbx_strand_id
1 'polypeptide(L)'
;MENLVITKNQQAVTTSLQVAATFNKNHRDVLAAIDDLKEGVAENYADLFYEDSYIHPQNKQKYRQIIMNRDGFTLLAMGFT
;
A
#
# COMPACT_ATOMS: atom_id res chain seq x y z
N MET A 1 5.17 13.78 -12.42
CA MET A 1 5.25 13.96 -10.95
C MET A 1 4.44 12.83 -10.35
N GLU A 2 5.10 11.84 -9.76
CA GLU A 2 4.43 10.76 -9.06
C GLU A 2 4.15 11.23 -7.63
N ASN A 3 2.90 11.60 -7.35
CA ASN A 3 2.50 12.02 -6.01
C ASN A 3 2.37 10.77 -5.13
N LEU A 4 3.23 10.66 -4.11
CA LEU A 4 3.16 9.61 -3.10
C LEU A 4 1.81 9.62 -2.34
N VAL A 5 1.13 10.77 -2.30
CA VAL A 5 -0.07 11.00 -1.49
C VAL A 5 -1.29 11.25 -2.38
N ILE A 6 -2.33 10.45 -2.17
CA ILE A 6 -3.70 10.64 -2.66
C ILE A 6 -4.52 11.19 -1.49
N THR A 7 -5.34 12.20 -1.71
CA THR A 7 -6.25 12.71 -0.67
C THR A 7 -7.59 11.99 -0.82
N LYS A 8 -7.93 11.08 0.10
CA LYS A 8 -9.25 10.41 0.15
C LYS A 8 -9.92 10.81 1.47
N ASN A 9 -11.11 11.40 1.41
CA ASN A 9 -11.85 11.87 2.59
C ASN A 9 -11.01 12.80 3.52
N GLN A 10 -10.23 13.72 2.94
CA GLN A 10 -9.31 14.64 3.66
C GLN A 10 -8.13 13.96 4.38
N GLN A 11 -7.95 12.65 4.23
CA GLN A 11 -6.78 11.94 4.72
C GLN A 11 -5.78 11.72 3.59
N ALA A 12 -4.52 12.01 3.89
CA ALA A 12 -3.38 11.64 3.06
C ALA A 12 -3.20 10.12 3.10
N VAL A 13 -3.47 9.45 1.98
CA VAL A 13 -3.30 8.00 1.81
C VAL A 13 -2.33 7.74 0.66
N THR A 14 -1.75 6.54 0.61
CA THR A 14 -0.94 6.06 -0.52
C THR A 14 -1.38 4.67 -0.93
N THR A 15 -0.86 4.16 -2.05
CA THR A 15 -1.12 2.80 -2.52
C THR A 15 0.14 1.95 -2.46
N SER A 16 -0.01 0.64 -2.32
CA SER A 16 1.10 -0.30 -2.40
C SER A 16 1.87 -0.22 -3.73
N LEU A 17 1.21 0.18 -4.82
CA LEU A 17 1.86 0.49 -6.10
C LEU A 17 2.78 1.70 -6.00
N GLN A 18 2.30 2.79 -5.41
CA GLN A 18 3.05 4.02 -5.29
C GLN A 18 4.25 3.86 -4.34
N VAL A 19 4.08 3.09 -3.27
CA VAL A 19 5.17 2.67 -2.38
C VAL A 19 6.19 1.83 -3.14
N ALA A 20 5.76 0.83 -3.91
CA ALA A 20 6.65 0.01 -4.71
C ALA A 20 7.51 0.85 -5.68
N ALA A 21 6.88 1.79 -6.40
CA ALA A 21 7.58 2.71 -7.30
C ALA A 21 8.57 3.62 -6.55
N THR A 22 8.14 4.23 -5.45
CA THR A 22 8.95 5.19 -4.67
C THR A 22 10.18 4.55 -4.04
N PHE A 23 10.04 3.32 -3.52
CA PHE A 23 11.13 2.58 -2.88
C PHE A 23 11.89 1.66 -3.86
N ASN A 24 11.56 1.71 -5.15
CA ASN A 24 12.12 0.85 -6.21
C ASN A 24 12.08 -0.65 -5.83
N LYS A 25 10.94 -1.11 -5.31
CA LYS A 25 10.68 -2.50 -4.93
C LYS A 25 9.64 -3.12 -5.85
N ASN A 26 9.64 -4.45 -5.97
CA ASN A 26 8.55 -5.11 -6.69
C ASN A 26 7.24 -4.97 -5.92
N HIS A 27 6.14 -4.69 -6.63
CA HIS A 27 4.82 -4.57 -6.02
C HIS A 27 4.40 -5.82 -5.25
N ARG A 28 4.76 -7.01 -5.75
CA ARG A 28 4.52 -8.29 -5.06
C ARG A 28 5.18 -8.34 -3.68
N ASP A 29 6.42 -7.87 -3.57
CA ASP A 29 7.18 -7.93 -2.32
C ASP A 29 6.62 -6.92 -1.31
N VAL A 30 6.12 -5.78 -1.79
CA VAL A 30 5.38 -4.81 -0.95
C VAL A 30 4.06 -5.41 -0.43
N LEU A 31 3.30 -6.10 -1.27
CA LEU A 31 2.07 -6.78 -0.84
C LEU A 31 2.36 -7.86 0.22
N ALA A 32 3.43 -8.64 0.03
CA ALA A 32 3.85 -9.64 1.01
C ALA A 32 4.21 -9.00 2.35
N ALA A 33 4.97 -7.90 2.35
CA ALA A 33 5.30 -7.18 3.59
C ALA A 33 4.06 -6.63 4.31
N ILE A 34 3.04 -6.18 3.59
CA ILE A 34 1.76 -5.74 4.18
C ILE A 34 1.00 -6.94 4.77
N ASP A 35 1.01 -8.09 4.08
CA ASP A 35 0.38 -9.31 4.58
C ASP A 35 1.09 -9.83 5.84
N ASP A 36 2.42 -9.74 5.91
CA ASP A 36 3.20 -10.10 7.10
C ASP A 36 2.89 -9.14 8.28
N LEU A 37 2.71 -7.84 8.01
CA LEU A 37 2.30 -6.87 9.03
C LEU A 37 0.91 -7.18 9.59
N LYS A 38 0.01 -7.75 8.78
CA LYS A 38 -1.35 -8.11 9.20
C LYS A 38 -1.36 -9.06 10.40
N GLU A 39 -0.40 -9.98 10.46
CA GLU A 39 -0.24 -10.90 11.61
C GLU A 39 0.18 -10.17 12.89
N GLY A 40 0.95 -9.07 12.76
CA GLY A 40 1.44 -8.28 13.90
C GLY A 40 0.51 -7.15 14.36
N VAL A 41 -0.35 -6.63 13.48
CA VAL A 41 -1.27 -5.51 13.78
C VAL A 41 -2.75 -5.86 13.54
N ALA A 42 -3.12 -7.13 13.66
CA ALA A 42 -4.44 -7.65 13.31
C ALA A 42 -5.61 -6.82 13.88
N GLU A 43 -5.50 -6.33 15.12
CA GLU A 43 -6.53 -5.50 15.77
C GLU A 43 -6.76 -4.14 15.10
N ASN A 44 -5.69 -3.53 14.55
CA ASN A 44 -5.74 -2.19 13.95
C ASN A 44 -5.58 -2.22 12.42
N TYR A 45 -5.50 -3.40 11.81
CA TYR A 45 -5.19 -3.54 10.39
C TYR A 45 -6.20 -2.79 9.51
N ALA A 46 -7.49 -2.86 9.85
CA ALA A 46 -8.56 -2.22 9.08
C ALA A 46 -8.55 -0.68 9.16
N ASP A 47 -7.92 -0.09 10.20
CA ASP A 47 -7.76 1.36 10.34
C ASP A 47 -6.57 1.89 9.54
N LEU A 48 -5.59 1.02 9.28
CA LEU A 48 -4.32 1.36 8.63
C LEU A 48 -4.32 1.03 7.15
N PHE A 49 -4.96 -0.08 6.76
CA PHE A 49 -4.91 -0.68 5.44
C PHE A 49 -6.31 -1.01 4.92
N TYR A 50 -6.54 -0.69 3.64
CA TYR A 50 -7.78 -0.99 2.92
C TYR A 50 -7.46 -1.79 1.66
N GLU A 51 -8.16 -2.90 1.48
CA GLU A 51 -8.07 -3.67 0.24
C GLU A 51 -8.73 -2.94 -0.92
N ASP A 52 -8.03 -2.88 -2.05
CA ASP A 52 -8.54 -2.31 -3.28
C ASP A 52 -7.94 -3.05 -4.47
N SER A 53 -8.27 -2.62 -5.67
CA SER A 53 -7.79 -3.25 -6.90
C SER A 53 -7.64 -2.23 -8.01
N TYR A 54 -6.74 -2.53 -8.95
CA TYR A 54 -6.53 -1.71 -10.13
C TYR A 54 -6.54 -2.58 -11.38
N ILE A 55 -6.81 -1.95 -12.53
CA ILE A 55 -6.72 -2.61 -13.83
C ILE A 55 -5.34 -2.32 -14.41
N HIS A 56 -4.53 -3.36 -14.65
CA HIS A 56 -3.20 -3.17 -15.22
C HIS A 56 -3.30 -2.77 -16.69
N PRO A 57 -2.61 -1.70 -17.12
CA PRO A 57 -2.83 -1.09 -18.44
C PRO A 57 -2.46 -2.02 -19.60
N GLN A 58 -1.48 -2.92 -19.38
CA GLN A 58 -0.91 -3.80 -20.42
C GLN A 58 -1.83 -4.95 -20.82
N ASN A 59 -2.49 -5.61 -19.87
CA ASN A 59 -3.29 -6.82 -20.11
C ASN A 59 -4.76 -6.65 -19.74
N LYS A 60 -5.15 -5.47 -19.24
CA LYS A 60 -6.51 -5.13 -18.79
C LYS A 60 -7.05 -6.06 -17.70
N GLN A 61 -6.17 -6.74 -16.97
CA GLN A 61 -6.56 -7.61 -15.86
C GLN A 61 -6.61 -6.84 -14.54
N LYS A 62 -7.48 -7.32 -13.64
CA LYS A 62 -7.65 -6.77 -12.29
C LYS A 62 -6.59 -7.36 -11.36
N TYR A 63 -5.85 -6.49 -10.68
CA TYR A 63 -4.83 -6.85 -9.70
C TYR A 63 -5.12 -6.25 -8.34
N ARG A 64 -4.70 -6.94 -7.29
CA ARG A 64 -4.80 -6.48 -5.89
C ARG A 64 -3.91 -5.25 -5.69
N GLN A 65 -4.41 -4.27 -4.96
CA GLN A 65 -3.60 -3.21 -4.35
C GLN A 65 -4.09 -2.96 -2.92
N ILE A 66 -3.28 -2.27 -2.13
CA ILE A 66 -3.65 -1.86 -0.77
C ILE A 66 -3.53 -0.34 -0.71
N ILE A 67 -4.56 0.31 -0.20
CA ILE A 67 -4.52 1.71 0.18
C ILE A 67 -4.13 1.77 1.66
N MET A 68 -3.21 2.65 2.02
CA MET A 68 -2.78 2.82 3.41
C MET A 68 -2.74 4.29 3.80
N ASN A 69 -3.04 4.59 5.07
CA ASN A 69 -2.89 5.92 5.62
C ASN A 69 -1.42 6.20 6.01
N ARG A 70 -1.14 7.37 6.58
CA ARG A 70 0.21 7.76 7.02
C ARG A 70 0.84 6.78 8.02
N ASP A 71 0.04 6.26 8.94
CA ASP A 71 0.53 5.38 10.01
C ASP A 71 0.84 3.99 9.45
N GLY A 72 -0.04 3.44 8.60
CA GLY A 72 0.19 2.19 7.87
C GLY A 72 1.41 2.28 6.95
N PHE A 73 1.60 3.42 6.28
CA PHE A 73 2.81 3.69 5.51
C PHE A 73 4.07 3.71 6.38
N THR A 74 4.01 4.37 7.54
CA THR A 74 5.16 4.47 8.45
C THR A 74 5.58 3.10 8.96
N LEU A 75 4.62 2.25 9.37
CA LEU A 75 4.87 0.86 9.76
C LEU A 75 5.52 0.05 8.64
N LEU A 76 4.99 0.15 7.42
CA LEU A 76 5.55 -0.53 6.25
C LEU A 76 6.98 -0.06 5.93
N ALA A 77 7.23 1.25 5.98
CA ALA A 77 8.54 1.82 5.70
C ALA A 77 9.60 1.42 6.74
N MET A 78 9.23 1.26 8.02
CA MET A 78 10.13 0.75 9.06
C MET A 78 10.54 -0.71 8.82
N GLY A 79 9.70 -1.51 8.14
CA GLY A 79 10.06 -2.87 7.74
C GLY A 79 10.98 -2.95 6.51
N PHE A 80 11.25 -1.82 5.84
CA PHE A 80 12.07 -1.74 4.64
C PHE A 80 13.50 -1.23 4.86
N THR A 81 13.86 -0.85 6.10
CA THR A 81 15.22 -0.48 6.52
C THR A 81 16.01 -1.70 6.95
#